data_AF-A0A4Y7K8Y7-F1
#
_entry.id   AF-A0A4Y7K8Y7-F1
#
_cell.length_a   1.000
_cell.length_b   1.000
_cell.length_c   1.000
_cell.angle_alpha   90.00
_cell.angle_beta   90.00
_cell.angle_gamma   90.00
#
_symmetry.space_group_name_H-M   'P 1'
#
loop_
_entity.id
_entity.type
_entity.pdbx_description
1 polymer ?
#
loop_
_entity_poly.entity_id
_entity_poly.type
_entity_poly.pdbx_seq_one_letter_code
_entity_poly.pdbx_strand_id
1 'polypeptide(L)'
;MAGGTRNCEVCKDAISKYKCPSCFAPYCSLTCYKKHKETPCSKQVTSNAETPSSNQVTPDQKPYPTLLSKRSLEVEEPDLVLPETKLQSIVLCNEIRDALKDEKLRQLIYNIDSATNSENELENAMKMEDFHLLSEKILSVIER
;
A
#
# COMPACT_ATOMS: atom_id res chain seq x y z
N MET A 1 -5.47 25.63 -5.92
CA MET A 1 -4.17 24.89 -5.92
C MET A 1 -3.33 25.41 -4.75
N ALA A 2 -3.41 24.80 -3.57
CA ALA A 2 -2.70 25.26 -2.38
C ALA A 2 -1.33 24.57 -2.27
N GLY A 3 -0.27 25.21 -2.77
CA GLY A 3 1.10 24.78 -2.57
C GLY A 3 1.58 25.14 -1.16
N GLY A 4 1.53 24.19 -0.23
CA GLY A 4 2.02 24.41 1.14
C GLY A 4 3.52 24.77 1.16
N THR A 5 3.84 26.00 1.55
CA THR A 5 5.19 26.51 1.75
C THR A 5 5.76 26.00 3.07
N ARG A 6 6.51 24.90 3.00
CA ARG A 6 7.24 24.31 4.15
C ARG A 6 8.58 25.02 4.33
N ASN A 7 9.04 25.22 5.57
CA ASN A 7 10.36 25.76 5.87
C ASN A 7 11.47 24.79 5.45
N CYS A 8 12.67 25.31 5.24
CA CYS A 8 13.86 24.51 4.97
C CYS A 8 14.22 23.67 6.20
N GLU A 9 14.40 22.37 6.02
CA GLU A 9 14.73 21.46 7.14
C GLU A 9 16.18 21.60 7.61
N VAL A 10 17.04 22.18 6.77
CA VAL A 10 18.48 22.33 7.03
C VAL A 10 18.77 23.57 7.88
N CYS A 11 18.19 24.73 7.54
CA CYS A 11 18.41 25.97 8.29
C CYS A 11 17.22 26.39 9.15
N LYS A 12 16.00 25.90 8.86
CA LYS A 12 14.74 26.28 9.52
C LYS A 12 14.34 27.77 9.42
N ASP A 13 15.24 28.63 8.97
CA ASP A 13 15.05 30.10 8.90
C ASP A 13 14.37 30.59 7.61
N ALA A 14 14.41 29.82 6.53
CA ALA A 14 13.90 30.23 5.22
C ALA A 14 12.85 29.27 4.66
N ILE A 15 11.93 29.80 3.86
CA ILE A 15 10.95 28.98 3.12
C ILE A 15 11.70 28.10 2.10
N SER A 16 11.29 26.84 2.00
CA SER A 16 11.89 25.93 1.03
C SER A 16 11.49 26.27 -0.40
N LYS A 17 12.49 26.27 -1.28
CA LYS A 17 12.32 26.49 -2.72
C LYS A 17 12.44 25.18 -3.50
N TYR A 18 13.10 24.19 -2.92
CA TYR A 18 13.45 22.93 -3.57
C TYR A 18 13.27 21.75 -2.61
N LYS A 19 13.34 20.52 -3.13
CA LYS A 19 13.27 19.27 -2.36
C LYS A 19 14.39 18.32 -2.75
N CYS A 20 14.91 17.57 -1.80
CA CYS A 20 15.91 16.54 -2.06
C CYS A 20 15.29 15.36 -2.86
N PRO A 21 15.91 14.88 -3.96
CA PRO A 21 15.37 13.73 -4.70
C PRO A 21 15.49 12.40 -3.94
N SER A 22 16.36 12.33 -2.92
CA SER A 22 16.63 11.10 -2.17
C SER A 22 15.68 10.91 -0.99
N CYS A 23 15.34 11.97 -0.26
CA CYS A 23 14.53 11.91 0.96
C CYS A 23 13.33 12.89 0.98
N PHE A 24 13.14 13.68 -0.09
CA PHE A 24 12.10 14.72 -0.22
C PHE A 24 12.15 15.86 0.82
N ALA A 25 13.20 15.92 1.65
CA ALA A 25 13.41 16.99 2.61
C ALA A 25 13.42 18.38 1.91
N PRO A 26 12.60 19.34 2.39
CA PRO A 26 12.53 20.69 1.84
C PRO A 26 13.79 21.51 2.16
N TYR A 27 14.35 22.22 1.17
CA TYR A 27 15.50 23.11 1.38
C TYR A 27 15.39 24.46 0.65
N CYS A 28 16.08 25.50 1.14
CA CYS A 28 15.98 26.85 0.60
C CYS A 28 17.03 27.21 -0.46
N SER A 29 18.22 26.58 -0.43
CA SER A 29 19.35 26.93 -1.32
C SER A 29 20.32 25.77 -1.55
N LEU A 30 21.19 25.90 -2.56
CA LEU A 30 22.26 24.93 -2.83
C LEU A 30 23.22 24.75 -1.65
N THR A 31 23.43 25.79 -0.83
CA THR A 31 24.22 25.70 0.40
C THR A 31 23.60 24.72 1.39
N CYS A 32 22.28 24.78 1.56
CA CYS A 32 21.53 23.82 2.38
C CYS A 32 21.53 22.41 1.77
N TYR A 33 21.45 22.29 0.44
CA TYR A 33 21.54 20.98 -0.22
C TYR A 33 22.89 20.30 0.02
N LYS A 34 24.00 21.04 -0.07
CA LYS A 34 25.35 20.49 0.18
C LYS A 34 25.48 20.00 1.62
N LYS A 35 25.12 20.83 2.60
CA LYS A 35 25.12 20.44 4.03
C LYS A 35 24.23 19.22 4.30
N HIS A 36 23.08 19.15 3.63
CA HIS A 36 22.17 18.01 3.76
C HIS A 36 22.76 16.72 3.18
N LYS A 37 23.47 16.79 2.05
CA LYS A 37 24.06 15.61 1.38
C LYS A 37 25.34 15.10 2.06
N GLU A 38 25.99 15.90 2.90
CA GLU A 38 27.14 15.46 3.71
C GLU A 38 26.76 14.38 4.73
N THR A 39 25.48 14.34 5.13
CA THR A 39 24.92 13.23 5.91
C THR A 39 24.09 12.34 4.98
N PRO A 40 24.26 11.01 4.96
CA PRO A 40 23.44 10.14 4.14
C PRO A 40 21.97 10.23 4.58
N CYS A 41 21.15 10.91 3.77
CA CYS A 41 19.71 11.01 4.01
C CYS A 41 19.00 9.77 3.45
N SER A 42 18.32 9.01 4.31
CA SER A 42 17.41 7.95 3.88
C SER A 42 15.98 8.50 3.80
N LYS A 43 15.10 7.83 3.04
CA LYS A 43 13.67 8.19 2.96
C LYS A 43 13.04 8.02 4.36
N GLN A 44 13.03 9.08 5.16
CA GLN A 44 12.22 9.10 6.38
C GLN A 44 10.77 9.34 5.98
N VAL A 45 9.94 8.35 6.24
CA VAL A 45 8.49 8.52 6.43
C VAL A 45 8.33 9.40 7.68
N THR A 46 8.37 10.72 7.51
CA THR A 46 8.17 11.65 8.62
C THR A 46 6.68 11.69 8.96
N SER A 47 6.34 10.92 9.99
CA SER A 47 5.25 11.20 10.91
C SER A 47 5.36 12.66 11.36
N ASN A 48 4.41 13.50 10.94
CA ASN A 48 4.37 14.89 11.36
C ASN A 48 3.50 15.03 12.61
N ALA A 49 4.10 15.65 13.63
CA ALA A 49 3.56 15.88 14.96
C ALA A 49 2.34 16.83 14.98
N GLU A 50 1.41 16.51 15.88
CA GLU A 50 0.67 17.39 16.80
C GLU A 50 -0.23 18.52 16.26
N THR A 51 -1.54 18.40 16.54
CA THR A 51 -2.31 19.35 17.38
C THR A 51 -3.59 18.67 17.91
N PRO A 52 -4.16 19.14 19.03
CA PRO A 52 -4.80 18.31 20.04
C PRO A 52 -6.32 18.24 19.89
N SER A 53 -6.92 17.08 20.16
CA SER A 53 -8.00 16.95 21.15
C SER A 53 -8.54 15.52 21.18
N SER A 54 -8.72 15.04 22.41
CA SER A 54 -9.57 13.92 22.83
C SER A 54 -9.12 12.49 22.53
N ASN A 55 -8.43 11.94 23.52
CA ASN A 55 -8.76 10.68 24.19
C ASN A 55 -9.43 9.59 23.31
N GLN A 56 -8.69 8.53 22.98
CA GLN A 56 -8.69 7.29 23.77
C GLN A 56 -7.77 6.24 23.13
N VAL A 57 -7.03 5.59 24.00
CA VAL A 57 -6.15 4.45 23.77
C VAL A 57 -6.95 3.22 23.32
N THR A 58 -6.48 2.52 22.29
CA THR A 58 -6.33 1.05 22.34
C THR A 58 -5.14 0.61 21.47
N PRO A 59 -4.35 -0.39 21.92
CA PRO A 59 -3.21 -0.93 21.19
C PRO A 59 -3.59 -2.26 20.53
N ASP A 60 -3.77 -2.29 19.22
CA ASP A 60 -3.57 -3.50 18.40
C ASP A 60 -3.44 -3.10 16.92
N GLN A 61 -2.30 -2.52 16.54
CA GLN A 61 -1.95 -2.42 15.12
C GLN A 61 -1.16 -3.66 14.75
N LYS A 62 -1.90 -4.74 14.44
CA LYS A 62 -1.40 -5.81 13.60
C LYS A 62 -0.76 -5.18 12.36
N PRO A 63 0.47 -5.57 11.97
CA PRO A 63 1.08 -5.04 10.77
C PRO A 63 0.21 -5.42 9.58
N TYR A 64 -0.47 -4.45 8.97
CA TYR A 64 -0.98 -4.64 7.63
C TYR A 64 0.22 -4.99 6.74
N PRO A 65 0.16 -6.09 5.97
CA PRO A 65 1.27 -6.44 5.09
C PRO A 65 1.47 -5.27 4.12
N THR A 66 2.67 -4.70 4.17
CA THR A 66 3.21 -3.76 3.18
C THR A 66 2.83 -4.28 1.80
N LEU A 67 2.06 -3.51 1.01
CA LEU A 67 1.62 -3.96 -0.30
C LEU A 67 2.81 -4.49 -1.08
N LEU A 68 2.75 -5.78 -1.42
CA LEU A 68 3.80 -6.47 -2.14
C LEU A 68 4.08 -5.64 -3.40
N SER A 69 5.35 -5.29 -3.60
CA SER A 69 5.81 -4.50 -4.74
C SER A 69 5.23 -5.12 -6.00
N LYS A 70 4.46 -4.34 -6.81
CA LYS A 70 3.82 -4.79 -8.05
C LYS A 70 4.80 -5.68 -8.82
N ARG A 71 4.57 -6.99 -8.80
CA ARG A 71 5.31 -7.92 -9.65
C ARG A 71 4.96 -7.52 -11.07
N SER A 72 5.96 -7.18 -11.87
CA SER A 72 5.73 -6.95 -13.29
C SER A 72 5.35 -8.30 -13.88
N LEU A 73 4.06 -8.50 -14.16
CA LEU A 73 3.56 -9.71 -14.79
C LEU A 73 3.63 -9.50 -16.30
N GLU A 74 4.63 -10.11 -16.93
CA GLU A 74 4.57 -10.35 -18.37
C GLU A 74 3.65 -11.55 -18.56
N VAL A 75 2.43 -11.28 -19.04
CA VAL A 75 1.43 -12.33 -19.21
C VAL A 75 1.48 -12.79 -20.66
N GLU A 76 1.80 -14.07 -20.85
CA GLU A 76 1.88 -14.72 -22.16
C GLU A 76 0.49 -14.79 -22.84
N GLU A 77 -0.58 -14.88 -22.03
CA GLU A 77 -1.96 -14.95 -22.47
C GLU A 77 -2.82 -13.83 -21.86
N PRO A 78 -3.01 -12.70 -22.57
CA PRO A 78 -3.72 -11.53 -22.03
C PRO A 78 -5.21 -11.81 -21.73
N ASP A 79 -5.81 -12.80 -22.39
CA ASP A 79 -7.20 -13.19 -22.16
C ASP A 79 -7.44 -13.84 -20.78
N LEU A 80 -6.37 -14.30 -20.12
CA LEU A 80 -6.42 -14.81 -18.74
C LEU A 80 -6.40 -13.68 -17.69
N VAL A 81 -6.14 -12.43 -18.11
CA VAL A 81 -6.08 -11.28 -17.22
C VAL A 81 -7.44 -10.61 -17.15
N LEU A 82 -7.93 -10.37 -15.93
CA LEU A 82 -9.17 -9.63 -15.74
C LEU A 82 -9.00 -8.15 -16.15
N PRO A 83 -9.91 -7.60 -16.97
CA PRO A 83 -9.88 -6.18 -17.32
C PRO A 83 -10.21 -5.32 -16.08
N GLU A 84 -9.73 -4.08 -16.09
CA GLU A 84 -9.90 -3.15 -14.97
C GLU A 84 -11.37 -2.96 -14.55
N THR A 85 -12.29 -2.98 -15.51
CA THR A 85 -13.73 -2.86 -15.24
C THR A 85 -14.26 -3.99 -14.34
N LYS A 86 -13.83 -5.23 -14.57
CA LYS A 86 -14.21 -6.38 -13.73
C LYS A 86 -13.55 -6.29 -12.34
N LEU A 87 -12.30 -5.83 -12.27
CA LEU A 87 -11.63 -5.57 -10.99
C LEU A 87 -12.36 -4.49 -10.18
N GLN A 88 -12.85 -3.43 -10.82
CA GLN A 88 -13.66 -2.40 -10.16
C GLN A 88 -14.99 -2.98 -9.64
N SER A 89 -15.64 -3.88 -10.37
CA SER A 89 -16.85 -4.58 -9.89
C SER A 89 -16.57 -5.37 -8.60
N ILE A 90 -15.42 -6.04 -8.51
CA ILE A 90 -15.00 -6.75 -7.28
C ILE A 90 -14.85 -5.76 -6.12
N VAL A 91 -14.20 -4.61 -6.34
CA VAL A 91 -13.99 -3.57 -5.31
C VAL A 91 -15.32 -2.99 -4.81
N LEU A 92 -16.31 -2.84 -5.69
CA LEU A 92 -17.62 -2.27 -5.33
C LEU A 92 -18.56 -3.29 -4.67
N CYS A 93 -18.26 -4.60 -4.75
CA CYS A 93 -19.10 -5.64 -4.17
C CYS A 93 -18.97 -5.69 -2.64
N ASN A 94 -20.03 -5.32 -1.93
CA ASN A 94 -20.02 -5.32 -0.46
C ASN A 94 -19.87 -6.72 0.12
N GLU A 95 -20.45 -7.76 -0.49
CA GLU A 95 -20.32 -9.14 0.00
C GLU A 95 -18.87 -9.63 -0.01
N ILE A 96 -18.11 -9.29 -1.06
CA ILE A 96 -16.69 -9.62 -1.16
C ILE A 96 -15.90 -8.83 -0.10
N ARG A 97 -16.18 -7.53 0.05
CA ARG A 97 -15.54 -6.69 1.07
C ARG A 97 -15.83 -7.19 2.49
N ASP A 98 -17.04 -7.66 2.75
CA ASP A 98 -17.44 -8.20 4.04
C ASP A 98 -16.76 -9.53 4.33
N ALA A 99 -16.66 -10.42 3.33
CA ALA A 99 -15.87 -11.65 3.45
C ALA A 99 -14.40 -11.36 3.77
N LEU A 100 -13.80 -10.35 3.11
CA LEU A 100 -12.43 -9.92 3.35
C LEU A 100 -12.18 -9.26 4.73
N LYS A 101 -13.21 -9.06 5.57
CA LYS A 101 -12.98 -8.66 6.97
C LYS A 101 -12.38 -9.79 7.79
N ASP A 102 -12.53 -11.04 7.34
CA ASP A 102 -11.90 -12.19 7.99
C ASP A 102 -10.37 -12.14 7.84
N GLU A 103 -9.67 -12.13 8.98
CA GLU A 103 -8.22 -12.03 8.98
C GLU A 103 -7.52 -13.30 8.48
N LYS A 104 -8.07 -14.49 8.75
CA LYS A 104 -7.47 -15.75 8.29
C LYS A 104 -7.57 -15.85 6.77
N LEU A 105 -8.71 -15.46 6.20
CA LEU A 105 -8.91 -15.40 4.76
C LEU A 105 -7.95 -14.42 4.10
N ARG A 106 -7.73 -13.24 4.69
CA ARG A 106 -6.72 -12.29 4.21
C ARG A 106 -5.30 -12.84 4.29
N GLN A 107 -4.94 -13.53 5.38
CA GLN A 107 -3.62 -14.16 5.49
C GLN A 107 -3.44 -15.26 4.44
N LEU A 108 -4.48 -16.04 4.16
CA LEU A 108 -4.44 -17.05 3.11
C LEU A 108 -4.17 -16.44 1.74
N ILE A 109 -4.89 -15.38 1.37
CA ILE A 109 -4.68 -14.65 0.11
C ILE A 109 -3.25 -14.12 0.03
N TYR A 110 -2.75 -13.54 1.13
CA TYR A 110 -1.38 -13.04 1.21
C TYR A 110 -0.33 -14.16 1.04
N ASN A 111 -0.57 -15.32 1.63
CA ASN A 111 0.33 -16.46 1.52
C ASN A 111 0.40 -16.96 0.07
N ILE A 112 -0.74 -17.03 -0.63
CA ILE A 112 -0.77 -17.41 -2.06
C ILE A 112 0.03 -16.40 -2.91
N ASP A 113 -0.21 -15.09 -2.72
CA ASP A 113 0.42 -14.03 -3.51
C ASP A 113 1.94 -13.95 -3.30
N SER A 114 2.40 -14.21 -2.06
CA SER A 114 3.82 -14.17 -1.70
C SER A 114 4.56 -15.50 -1.84
N ALA A 115 3.85 -16.59 -2.14
CA ALA A 115 4.44 -17.93 -2.23
C ALA A 115 5.38 -18.10 -3.43
N THR A 116 6.47 -18.83 -3.21
CA THR A 116 7.35 -19.29 -4.29
C THR A 116 6.62 -20.28 -5.23
N ASN A 117 5.73 -21.11 -4.68
CA ASN A 117 4.86 -22.02 -5.42
C ASN A 117 3.39 -21.66 -5.17
N SER A 118 2.92 -20.63 -5.87
CA SER A 118 1.55 -20.11 -5.72
C SER A 118 0.48 -21.10 -6.17
N GLU A 119 0.78 -21.98 -7.13
CA GLU A 119 -0.16 -23.00 -7.62
C GLU A 119 -0.53 -24.01 -6.52
N ASN A 120 0.48 -24.55 -5.82
CA ASN A 120 0.25 -25.47 -4.70
C ASN A 120 -0.51 -24.80 -3.55
N GLU A 121 -0.15 -23.56 -3.19
CA GLU A 121 -0.85 -22.82 -2.13
C GLU A 121 -2.31 -22.54 -2.52
N LEU A 122 -2.56 -22.22 -3.79
CA LEU A 122 -3.91 -22.05 -4.31
C LEU A 122 -4.72 -23.35 -4.24
N GLU A 123 -4.15 -24.49 -4.64
CA GLU A 123 -4.84 -25.79 -4.55
C GLU A 123 -5.23 -26.12 -3.10
N ASN A 124 -4.34 -25.82 -2.14
CA ASN A 124 -4.63 -26.02 -0.72
C ASN A 124 -5.66 -25.03 -0.20
N ALA A 125 -5.61 -23.78 -0.64
CA ALA A 125 -6.61 -22.77 -0.29
C ALA A 125 -8.01 -23.14 -0.77
N MET A 126 -8.14 -23.70 -1.99
CA MET A 126 -9.43 -24.14 -2.55
C MET A 126 -10.10 -25.28 -1.75
N LYS A 127 -9.35 -26.00 -0.91
CA LYS A 127 -9.90 -27.03 0.00
C LYS A 127 -10.56 -26.42 1.24
N MET A 128 -10.36 -25.12 1.49
CA MET A 128 -10.93 -24.41 2.63
C MET A 128 -12.24 -23.72 2.24
N GLU A 129 -13.29 -23.94 3.06
CA GLU A 129 -14.65 -23.46 2.79
C GLU A 129 -14.71 -21.94 2.62
N ASP A 130 -14.04 -21.18 3.47
CA ASP A 130 -14.06 -19.71 3.44
C ASP A 130 -13.46 -19.15 2.13
N PHE A 131 -12.39 -19.78 1.63
CA PHE A 131 -11.75 -19.36 0.39
C PHE A 131 -12.55 -19.79 -0.83
N HIS A 132 -13.11 -21.00 -0.82
CA HIS A 132 -14.01 -21.46 -1.86
C HIS A 132 -15.27 -20.57 -1.97
N LEU A 133 -15.86 -20.17 -0.84
CA LEU A 133 -17.00 -19.26 -0.83
C LEU A 133 -16.62 -17.88 -1.40
N LEU A 134 -15.42 -17.39 -1.07
CA LEU A 134 -14.90 -16.15 -1.64
C LEU A 134 -14.71 -16.27 -3.16
N SER A 135 -14.12 -17.37 -3.65
CA SER A 135 -13.89 -17.56 -5.08
C SER A 135 -15.20 -17.60 -5.85
N GLU A 136 -16.21 -18.33 -5.36
CA GLU A 136 -17.54 -18.39 -5.97
C GLU A 136 -18.19 -17.00 -6.06
N LYS A 137 -18.06 -16.18 -5.00
CA LYS A 137 -18.56 -14.80 -5.01
C LYS A 137 -17.82 -13.92 -6.01
N ILE A 138 -16.50 -14.06 -6.11
CA ILE A 138 -15.70 -13.33 -7.10
C ILE A 138 -16.12 -13.74 -8.52
N LEU A 139 -16.23 -15.04 -8.79
CA LEU A 139 -16.68 -15.61 -10.06
C LEU A 139 -18.05 -15.04 -10.46
N SER A 140 -19.02 -15.05 -9.54
CA SER A 140 -20.35 -14.48 -9.77
C SER A 140 -20.34 -12.99 -10.13
N VAL A 141 -19.36 -12.22 -9.65
CA VAL A 141 -19.22 -10.79 -9.98
C VAL A 141 -18.52 -10.57 -11.32
N ILE A 142 -17.55 -11.40 -11.69
CA ILE A 142 -16.79 -11.25 -12.94
C ILE A 142 -17.49 -11.87 -14.16
N GLU A 143 -18.40 -12.82 -13.95
CA GLU A 143 -19.18 -13.48 -15.01
C GLU A 143 -20.50 -12.76 -15.33
N ARG A 144 -20.79 -11.68 -14.59
CA ARG A 144 -21.96 -10.83 -14.80
C ARG A 144 -21.71 -9.79 -15.90
#